data_AF-A0A258HQW1-F1
#
_entry.id   AF-A0A258HQW1-F1
#
_cell.length_a   1.000
_cell.length_b   1.000
_cell.length_c   1.000
_cell.angle_alpha   90.00
_cell.angle_beta   90.00
_cell.angle_gamma   90.00
#
_symmetry.space_group_name_H-M   'P 1'
#
loop_
_entity.id
_entity.type
_entity.pdbx_description
1 polymer ?
#
loop_
_entity_poly.entity_id
_entity_poly.type
_entity_poly.pdbx_seq_one_letter_code
_entity_poly.pdbx_strand_id
1 'polypeptide(L)'
;MSATPRAAPVPSGHRPRLSRVTLLQRDLAVFDLETTGVDVRTARIVTACIAVLDPTGALVSRRDWLADPGVEIPEGAAAIHGITTERARAEGRSAAEVVGEIVAELRAQLGAGLPLVVYNAPYDLSLLRFEAERHGVAPLVDPAPVIDPLVIDKAVDRYRKGKRTLEFAAAHYGVALDGAHDAGVDAIAAGHVARAMVEAHAAKVPATLDELHTQQAVWHEQQASNFEDYMRRERDQHFTADRGWPVRD
;
A
#
# COMPACT_ATOMS: atom_id res chain seq x y z
N MET A 1 30.02 -4.37 66.22
CA MET A 1 28.65 -4.46 65.69
C MET A 1 28.42 -3.24 64.80
N SER A 2 28.73 -3.36 63.50
CA SER A 2 28.59 -2.27 62.54
C SER A 2 27.27 -2.44 61.78
N ALA A 3 26.39 -1.46 61.90
CA ALA A 3 25.11 -1.42 61.19
C ALA A 3 25.30 -0.81 59.80
N THR A 4 25.00 -1.59 58.76
CA THR A 4 24.99 -1.19 57.36
C THR A 4 23.82 -0.21 57.10
N PRO A 5 24.00 0.88 56.33
CA PRO A 5 22.88 1.77 56.02
C PRO A 5 21.99 1.14 54.95
N ARG A 6 20.67 1.21 55.19
CA ARG A 6 19.61 0.68 54.33
C ARG A 6 19.43 1.63 53.15
N ALA A 7 19.61 1.11 51.93
CA ALA A 7 19.40 1.86 50.69
C ALA A 7 17.93 2.33 50.56
N ALA A 8 17.75 3.59 50.16
CA ALA A 8 16.44 4.17 49.88
C ALA A 8 15.79 3.50 48.65
N PRO A 9 14.45 3.37 48.62
CA PRO A 9 13.76 2.78 47.48
C PRO A 9 13.91 3.67 46.25
N VAL A 10 14.34 3.08 45.15
CA VAL A 10 14.37 3.71 43.83
C VAL A 10 12.92 4.03 43.44
N PRO A 11 12.59 5.28 43.08
CA PRO A 11 11.22 5.59 42.65
C PRO A 11 10.94 4.82 41.37
N SER A 12 9.87 4.02 41.38
CA SER A 12 9.39 3.31 40.19
C SER A 12 9.01 4.35 39.15
N GLY A 13 9.88 4.57 38.18
CA GLY A 13 9.61 5.42 37.04
C GLY A 13 8.36 4.92 36.34
N HIS A 14 7.28 5.70 36.44
CA HIS A 14 6.12 5.53 35.60
C HIS A 14 6.58 5.81 34.17
N ARG A 15 6.92 4.76 33.41
CA ARG A 15 7.12 4.90 31.97
C ARG A 15 5.78 5.42 31.42
N PRO A 16 5.73 6.57 30.75
CA PRO A 16 4.49 7.04 30.16
C PRO A 16 4.02 5.95 29.18
N ARG A 17 2.79 5.48 29.35
CA ARG A 17 2.12 4.74 28.28
C ARG A 17 2.04 5.73 27.12
N LEU A 18 2.91 5.57 26.13
CA LEU A 18 2.77 6.24 24.84
C LEU A 18 1.33 5.95 24.39
N SER A 19 0.54 7.01 24.24
CA SER A 19 -0.81 6.90 23.71
C SER A 19 -0.73 6.13 22.39
N ARG A 20 -1.58 5.12 22.22
CA ARG A 20 -1.73 4.27 21.01
C ARG A 20 -2.07 5.04 19.71
N VAL A 21 -1.93 6.37 19.71
CA VAL A 21 -2.32 7.35 18.68
C VAL A 21 -1.06 7.99 18.06
N THR A 22 -0.03 7.21 17.74
CA THR A 22 1.25 7.74 17.20
C THR A 22 1.73 7.10 15.91
N LEU A 23 1.05 6.05 15.42
CA LEU A 23 1.53 5.28 14.27
C LEU A 23 1.64 6.14 13.00
N LEU A 24 0.62 6.98 12.75
CA LEU A 24 0.50 7.84 11.57
C LEU A 24 0.60 9.35 11.91
N GLN A 25 1.24 9.69 13.03
CA GLN A 25 1.63 11.08 13.38
C GLN A 25 2.92 11.48 12.67
N ARG A 26 3.00 11.19 11.37
CA ARG A 26 4.15 11.48 10.49
C ARG A 26 3.67 11.58 9.06
N ASP A 27 4.55 12.05 8.19
CA ASP A 27 4.31 12.08 6.76
C ASP A 27 4.21 10.66 6.19
N LEU A 28 3.31 10.46 5.24
CA LEU A 28 3.08 9.19 4.55
C LEU A 28 3.35 9.38 3.08
N ALA A 29 4.16 8.51 2.47
CA ALA A 29 4.18 8.38 1.03
C ALA A 29 3.00 7.49 0.60
N VAL A 30 2.26 7.89 -0.42
CA VAL A 30 1.17 7.10 -1.01
C VAL A 30 1.51 6.79 -2.47
N PHE A 31 1.16 5.59 -2.93
CA PHE A 31 1.48 5.14 -4.29
C PHE A 31 0.35 4.30 -4.88
N ASP A 32 0.11 4.48 -6.18
CA ASP A 32 -0.89 3.76 -6.97
C ASP A 32 -0.49 3.75 -8.46
N LEU A 33 -0.92 2.71 -9.18
CA LEU A 33 -0.73 2.51 -10.61
C LEU A 33 -2.05 2.28 -11.35
N GLU A 34 -2.19 2.91 -12.52
CA GLU A 34 -3.13 2.46 -13.54
C GLU A 34 -2.39 1.69 -14.64
N THR A 35 -2.99 0.60 -15.10
CA THR A 35 -2.28 -0.39 -15.90
C THR A 35 -3.14 -0.93 -17.04
N THR A 36 -2.51 -1.62 -17.98
CA THR A 36 -3.21 -2.25 -19.10
C THR A 36 -3.96 -3.54 -18.73
N GLY A 37 -3.88 -4.02 -17.48
CA GLY A 37 -4.53 -5.25 -17.06
C GLY A 37 -4.07 -5.76 -15.69
N VAL A 38 -4.67 -6.87 -15.25
CA VAL A 38 -4.56 -7.35 -13.84
C VAL A 38 -3.42 -8.33 -13.56
N ASP A 39 -2.78 -8.88 -14.60
CA ASP A 39 -1.65 -9.79 -14.44
C ASP A 39 -0.36 -8.98 -14.32
N VAL A 40 0.20 -8.95 -13.11
CA VAL A 40 1.41 -8.18 -12.75
C VAL A 40 2.63 -8.53 -13.61
N ARG A 41 2.69 -9.71 -14.24
CA ARG A 41 3.82 -10.13 -15.08
C ARG A 41 3.71 -9.65 -16.52
N THR A 42 2.49 -9.44 -17.00
CA THR A 42 2.21 -9.19 -18.42
C THR A 42 1.60 -7.82 -18.68
N ALA A 43 0.95 -7.20 -17.71
CA ALA A 43 0.45 -5.83 -17.78
C ALA A 43 1.60 -4.82 -17.92
N ARG A 44 1.24 -3.59 -18.32
CA ARG A 44 2.14 -2.44 -18.45
C ARG A 44 1.61 -1.28 -17.62
N ILE A 45 2.51 -0.48 -17.08
CA ILE A 45 2.18 0.78 -16.39
C ILE A 45 1.70 1.80 -17.42
N VAL A 46 0.56 2.42 -17.14
CA VAL A 46 -0.01 3.52 -17.94
C VAL A 46 0.17 4.83 -17.18
N THR A 47 -0.33 4.92 -15.95
CA THR A 47 -0.06 6.06 -15.06
C THR A 47 0.42 5.59 -13.70
N ALA A 48 1.10 6.49 -13.00
CA ALA A 48 1.49 6.30 -11.62
C ALA A 48 1.33 7.62 -10.87
N CYS A 49 1.04 7.55 -9.57
CA CYS A 49 1.15 8.70 -8.69
C CYS A 49 1.93 8.33 -7.45
N ILE A 50 2.84 9.23 -7.04
CA ILE A 50 3.44 9.23 -5.71
C ILE A 50 3.16 10.59 -5.08
N ALA A 51 2.56 10.57 -3.90
CA ALA A 51 2.28 11.79 -3.14
C ALA A 51 2.72 11.63 -1.68
N VAL A 52 2.93 12.76 -1.02
CA VAL A 52 3.23 12.83 0.42
C VAL A 52 2.09 13.51 1.13
N LEU A 53 1.56 12.87 2.16
CA LEU A 53 0.52 13.41 3.04
C LEU A 53 1.11 13.69 4.43
N ASP A 54 0.83 14.86 4.98
CA ASP A 54 1.29 15.25 6.33
C ASP A 54 0.51 14.52 7.45
N PRO A 55 0.82 14.76 8.74
CA PRO A 55 0.14 14.17 9.89
C PRO A 55 -1.36 14.50 10.00
N THR A 56 -1.84 15.53 9.28
CA THR A 56 -3.26 15.92 9.20
C THR A 56 -3.98 15.29 8.01
N GLY A 57 -3.23 14.64 7.10
CA GLY A 57 -3.72 14.11 5.84
C GLY A 57 -3.72 15.14 4.70
N ALA A 58 -3.14 16.32 4.92
CA ALA A 58 -3.02 17.33 3.87
C ALA A 58 -1.91 16.96 2.87
N LEU A 59 -2.15 17.26 1.60
CA LEU A 59 -1.19 17.01 0.53
C LEU A 59 0.02 17.95 0.64
N VAL A 60 1.22 17.38 0.77
CA VAL A 60 2.50 18.11 0.84
C VAL A 60 3.14 18.19 -0.54
N SER A 61 3.20 17.07 -1.24
CA SER A 61 3.76 16.97 -2.58
C SER A 61 3.04 15.87 -3.37
N ARG A 62 3.03 16.01 -4.70
CA ARG A 62 2.47 15.04 -5.64
C ARG A 62 3.33 15.03 -6.89
N ARG A 63 3.58 13.84 -7.41
CA ARG A 63 4.19 13.63 -8.72
C ARG A 63 3.40 12.55 -9.45
N ASP A 64 3.00 12.88 -10.67
CA ASP A 64 2.26 11.99 -11.56
C ASP A 64 3.12 11.63 -12.77
N TRP A 65 2.91 10.43 -13.28
CA TRP A 65 3.52 9.97 -14.51
C TRP A 65 2.48 9.44 -15.47
N LEU A 66 2.75 9.65 -16.76
CA LEU A 66 2.06 9.01 -17.88
C LEU A 66 3.12 8.35 -18.76
N ALA A 67 3.00 7.04 -18.95
CA ALA A 67 3.85 6.26 -19.83
C ALA A 67 3.10 5.96 -21.14
N ASP A 68 3.84 5.97 -22.25
CA ASP A 68 3.48 5.13 -23.40
C ASP A 68 3.87 3.68 -23.04
N PRO A 69 2.90 2.78 -22.84
CA PRO A 69 3.18 1.40 -22.42
C PRO A 69 3.79 0.53 -23.54
N GLY A 70 3.89 1.06 -24.77
CA GLY A 70 4.42 0.33 -25.94
C GLY A 70 3.52 -0.81 -26.43
N VAL A 71 2.32 -0.93 -25.87
CA VAL A 71 1.29 -1.91 -26.23
C VAL A 71 -0.07 -1.22 -26.32
N GLU A 72 -1.06 -1.88 -26.91
CA GLU A 72 -2.45 -1.39 -26.85
C GLU A 72 -2.98 -1.45 -25.41
N ILE A 73 -3.63 -0.38 -24.97
CA ILE A 73 -4.39 -0.34 -23.71
C ILE A 73 -5.76 -0.95 -24.00
N PRO A 74 -6.15 -2.07 -23.37
CA PRO A 74 -7.46 -2.67 -23.60
C PRO A 74 -8.59 -1.70 -23.29
N GLU A 75 -9.66 -1.70 -24.09
CA GLU A 75 -10.82 -0.81 -23.91
C GLU A 75 -11.41 -0.88 -22.50
N GLY A 76 -11.43 -2.07 -21.88
CA GLY A 76 -11.91 -2.25 -20.52
C GLY A 76 -11.05 -1.52 -19.47
N ALA A 77 -9.73 -1.47 -19.65
CA ALA A 77 -8.84 -0.71 -18.77
C ALA A 77 -8.99 0.79 -19.03
N ALA A 78 -8.98 1.20 -20.30
CA ALA A 78 -9.18 2.60 -20.68
C ALA A 78 -10.55 3.15 -20.22
N ALA A 79 -11.60 2.35 -20.19
CA ALA A 79 -12.90 2.73 -19.67
C ALA A 79 -12.94 2.91 -18.15
N ILE A 80 -12.03 2.25 -17.42
CA ILE A 80 -11.87 2.39 -15.97
C ILE A 80 -11.09 3.67 -15.68
N HIS A 81 -9.85 3.79 -16.18
CA HIS A 81 -8.93 4.86 -15.79
C HIS A 81 -8.87 6.06 -16.77
N GLY A 82 -9.65 6.04 -17.85
CA GLY A 82 -9.81 7.17 -18.77
C GLY A 82 -8.61 7.48 -19.67
N ILE A 83 -7.60 6.61 -19.77
CA ILE A 83 -6.44 6.81 -20.64
C ILE A 83 -6.52 5.83 -21.82
N THR A 84 -6.70 6.36 -23.03
CA THR A 84 -6.68 5.54 -24.26
C THR A 84 -5.27 5.31 -24.76
N THR A 85 -5.07 4.32 -25.63
CA THR A 85 -3.77 4.09 -26.29
C THR A 85 -3.28 5.35 -27.01
N GLU A 86 -4.17 6.04 -27.72
CA GLU A 86 -3.82 7.24 -28.50
C GLU A 86 -3.30 8.34 -27.58
N ARG A 87 -3.96 8.56 -26.43
CA ARG A 87 -3.54 9.54 -25.45
C ARG A 87 -2.19 9.17 -24.83
N ALA A 88 -2.03 7.92 -24.39
CA ALA A 88 -0.78 7.45 -23.80
C ALA A 88 0.41 7.58 -24.76
N ARG A 89 0.22 7.29 -26.06
CA ARG A 89 1.26 7.44 -27.08
C ARG A 89 1.58 8.91 -27.42
N ALA A 90 0.57 9.77 -27.39
CA ALA A 90 0.73 11.18 -27.76
C ALA A 90 1.34 12.02 -26.62
N GLU A 91 0.96 11.73 -25.38
CA GLU A 91 1.28 12.54 -24.20
C GLU A 91 2.27 11.85 -23.25
N GLY A 92 2.37 10.52 -23.31
CA GLY A 92 3.19 9.72 -22.41
C GLY A 92 4.67 9.74 -22.78
N ARG A 93 5.49 9.49 -21.75
CA ARG A 93 6.94 9.32 -21.89
C ARG A 93 7.29 7.85 -22.07
N SER A 94 8.54 7.55 -22.41
CA SER A 94 8.96 6.15 -22.56
C SER A 94 8.78 5.38 -21.25
N ALA A 95 8.23 4.16 -21.33
CA ALA A 95 7.99 3.33 -20.15
C ALA A 95 9.27 3.12 -19.31
N ALA A 96 10.43 2.95 -19.95
CA ALA A 96 11.71 2.78 -19.26
C ALA A 96 12.10 4.00 -18.40
N GLU A 97 11.94 5.22 -18.92
CA GLU A 97 12.21 6.44 -18.15
C GLU A 97 11.22 6.61 -17.00
N VAL A 98 9.92 6.41 -17.27
CA VAL A 98 8.86 6.52 -16.26
C VAL A 98 9.09 5.54 -15.12
N VAL A 99 9.32 4.28 -15.43
CA VAL A 99 9.59 3.22 -14.44
C VAL A 99 10.85 3.54 -13.63
N GLY A 100 11.92 4.00 -14.29
CA GLY A 100 13.15 4.43 -13.63
C GLY A 100 12.91 5.54 -12.60
N GLU A 101 12.10 6.54 -12.96
CA GLU A 101 11.74 7.65 -12.07
C GLU A 101 10.84 7.23 -10.92
N ILE A 102 9.84 6.38 -11.16
CA ILE A 102 8.95 5.87 -10.10
C ILE A 102 9.77 5.10 -9.06
N VAL A 103 10.64 4.18 -9.50
CA VAL A 103 11.50 3.42 -8.59
C VAL A 103 12.46 4.34 -7.81
N ALA A 104 13.03 5.35 -8.48
CA ALA A 104 13.92 6.31 -7.83
C ALA A 104 13.18 7.14 -6.76
N GLU A 105 11.96 7.60 -7.06
CA GLU A 105 11.12 8.34 -6.13
C GLU A 105 10.74 7.48 -4.92
N LEU A 106 10.25 6.25 -5.12
CA LEU A 106 9.91 5.35 -4.00
C LEU A 106 11.12 5.06 -3.11
N ARG A 107 12.30 4.85 -3.70
CA ARG A 107 13.55 4.70 -2.93
C ARG A 107 13.88 5.95 -2.12
N ALA A 108 13.68 7.14 -2.69
CA ALA A 108 13.92 8.39 -1.99
C ALA A 108 12.97 8.55 -0.80
N GLN A 109 11.69 8.27 -0.97
CA GLN A 109 10.69 8.38 0.11
C GLN A 109 10.96 7.37 1.23
N LEU A 110 11.19 6.09 0.89
CA LEU A 110 11.53 5.05 1.87
C LEU A 110 12.88 5.36 2.56
N GLY A 111 13.87 5.83 1.81
CA GLY A 111 15.19 6.23 2.33
C GLY A 111 15.13 7.45 3.27
N ALA A 112 14.13 8.32 3.10
CA ALA A 112 13.82 9.41 4.03
C ALA A 112 13.04 8.94 5.26
N GLY A 113 12.70 7.65 5.36
CA GLY A 113 11.99 7.05 6.50
C GLY A 113 10.46 7.22 6.45
N LEU A 114 9.89 7.59 5.30
CA LEU A 114 8.44 7.67 5.14
C LEU A 114 7.88 6.26 4.89
N PRO A 115 6.84 5.82 5.63
CA PRO A 115 6.12 4.61 5.28
C PRO A 115 5.39 4.79 3.95
N LEU A 116 5.33 3.70 3.18
CA LEU A 116 4.63 3.66 1.90
C LEU A 116 3.23 3.04 2.09
N VAL A 117 2.19 3.81 1.77
CA VAL A 117 0.81 3.33 1.73
C VAL A 117 0.46 2.94 0.30
N VAL A 118 -0.01 1.71 0.10
CA VAL A 118 -0.46 1.18 -1.20
C VAL A 118 -1.68 0.31 -0.96
N TYR A 119 -2.81 0.61 -1.61
CA TYR A 119 -4.01 -0.22 -1.45
C TYR A 119 -3.86 -1.50 -2.25
N ASN A 120 -3.86 -2.68 -1.58
CA ASN A 120 -3.54 -3.95 -2.24
C ASN A 120 -2.09 -3.98 -2.79
N ALA A 121 -1.13 -3.62 -1.94
CA ALA A 121 0.29 -3.47 -2.25
C ALA A 121 0.92 -4.59 -3.13
N PRO A 122 0.55 -5.89 -2.97
CA PRO A 122 1.04 -6.96 -3.82
C PRO A 122 0.75 -6.78 -5.31
N TYR A 123 -0.21 -5.95 -5.70
CA TYR A 123 -0.47 -5.66 -7.10
C TYR A 123 0.56 -4.66 -7.64
N ASP A 124 0.53 -3.43 -7.15
CA ASP A 124 1.32 -2.32 -7.68
C ASP A 124 2.82 -2.56 -7.56
N LEU A 125 3.28 -3.04 -6.40
CA LEU A 125 4.72 -3.22 -6.15
C LEU A 125 5.29 -4.38 -6.95
N SER A 126 4.50 -5.44 -7.19
CA SER A 126 4.93 -6.55 -8.04
C SER A 126 4.95 -6.17 -9.52
N LEU A 127 3.93 -5.43 -9.97
CA LEU A 127 3.89 -4.95 -11.35
C LEU A 127 5.05 -4.00 -11.62
N LEU A 128 5.33 -3.07 -10.68
CA LEU A 128 6.50 -2.20 -10.77
C LEU A 128 7.80 -3.00 -10.79
N ARG A 129 7.94 -4.05 -9.98
CA ARG A 129 9.11 -4.94 -10.01
C ARG A 129 9.30 -5.57 -11.40
N PHE A 130 8.28 -6.23 -11.93
CA PHE A 130 8.38 -6.91 -13.23
C PHE A 130 8.61 -5.91 -14.38
N GLU A 131 8.02 -4.73 -14.30
CA GLU A 131 8.22 -3.69 -15.30
C GLU A 131 9.62 -3.06 -15.19
N ALA A 132 10.17 -2.90 -13.99
CA ALA A 132 11.55 -2.48 -13.78
C ALA A 132 12.54 -3.50 -14.37
N GLU A 133 12.35 -4.78 -14.07
CA GLU A 133 13.15 -5.87 -14.64
C GLU A 133 13.08 -5.88 -16.18
N ARG A 134 11.89 -5.66 -16.76
CA ARG A 134 11.67 -5.58 -18.22
C ARG A 134 12.52 -4.50 -18.89
N HIS A 135 12.71 -3.37 -18.21
CA HIS A 135 13.46 -2.22 -18.74
C HIS A 135 14.91 -2.15 -18.25
N GLY A 136 15.42 -3.19 -17.57
CA GLY A 136 16.78 -3.20 -17.03
C GLY A 136 17.01 -2.20 -15.89
N VAL A 137 15.93 -1.72 -15.26
CA VAL A 137 15.97 -0.88 -14.07
C VAL A 137 16.07 -1.80 -12.86
N ALA A 138 17.02 -1.53 -11.96
CA ALA A 138 17.10 -2.27 -10.71
C ALA A 138 15.77 -2.10 -9.93
N PRO A 139 15.08 -3.19 -9.54
CA PRO A 139 13.77 -3.09 -8.89
C PRO A 139 13.88 -2.61 -7.44
N LEU A 140 12.75 -2.22 -6.86
CA LEU A 140 12.65 -1.97 -5.42
C LEU A 140 12.73 -3.31 -4.68
N VAL A 141 13.76 -3.49 -3.86
CA VAL A 141 14.01 -4.74 -3.10
C VAL A 141 13.51 -4.55 -1.68
N ASP A 142 12.71 -5.50 -1.19
CA ASP A 142 12.17 -5.56 0.18
C ASP A 142 11.62 -4.21 0.69
N PRO A 143 10.65 -3.59 0.00
CA PRO A 143 10.11 -2.30 0.41
C PRO A 143 9.49 -2.38 1.80
N ALA A 144 9.99 -1.58 2.73
CA ALA A 144 9.51 -1.48 4.09
C ALA A 144 9.82 -0.10 4.72
N PRO A 145 8.95 0.43 5.59
CA PRO A 145 7.66 -0.13 5.99
C PRO A 145 6.54 0.18 4.97
N VAL A 146 5.75 -0.84 4.66
CA VAL A 146 4.53 -0.76 3.82
C VAL A 146 3.28 -0.85 4.68
N ILE A 147 2.28 -0.03 4.36
CA ILE A 147 0.94 -0.04 4.93
C ILE A 147 -0.05 -0.36 3.80
N ASP A 148 -0.72 -1.50 3.90
CA ASP A 148 -1.71 -1.98 2.94
C ASP A 148 -3.10 -1.98 3.61
N PRO A 149 -3.92 -0.95 3.35
CA PRO A 149 -5.24 -0.83 3.95
C PRO A 149 -6.15 -2.03 3.67
N LEU A 150 -6.01 -2.71 2.53
CA LEU A 150 -6.84 -3.88 2.21
C LEU A 150 -6.54 -5.04 3.16
N VAL A 151 -5.25 -5.30 3.42
CA VAL A 151 -4.82 -6.36 4.35
C VAL A 151 -5.25 -6.03 5.77
N ILE A 152 -5.07 -4.78 6.19
CA ILE A 152 -5.45 -4.33 7.53
C ILE A 152 -6.97 -4.43 7.72
N ASP A 153 -7.79 -3.88 6.81
CA ASP A 153 -9.26 -3.90 6.86
C ASP A 153 -9.77 -5.34 7.06
N LYS A 154 -9.26 -6.29 6.26
CA LYS A 154 -9.64 -7.72 6.34
C LYS A 154 -9.27 -8.37 7.67
N ALA A 155 -8.20 -7.91 8.32
CA ALA A 155 -7.75 -8.46 9.59
C ALA A 155 -8.51 -7.85 10.77
N VAL A 156 -8.63 -6.53 10.82
CA VAL A 156 -9.15 -5.81 12.00
C VAL A 156 -10.68 -5.77 12.04
N ASP A 157 -11.34 -5.87 10.89
CA ASP A 157 -12.79 -5.98 10.77
C ASP A 157 -13.22 -7.18 9.92
N ARG A 158 -12.73 -8.38 10.29
CA ARG A 158 -12.92 -9.63 9.53
C ARG A 158 -14.35 -9.93 9.08
N TYR A 159 -15.35 -9.59 9.88
CA TYR A 159 -16.76 -9.94 9.62
C TYR A 159 -17.57 -8.82 8.95
N ARG A 160 -16.93 -7.72 8.55
CA ARG A 160 -17.56 -6.66 7.76
C ARG A 160 -18.24 -7.23 6.51
N LYS A 161 -19.48 -6.81 6.27
CA LYS A 161 -20.22 -7.14 5.06
C LYS A 161 -19.84 -6.19 3.92
N GLY A 162 -19.97 -6.67 2.69
CA GLY A 162 -19.77 -5.86 1.48
C GLY A 162 -18.39 -5.99 0.86
N LYS A 163 -18.17 -5.25 -0.23
CA LYS A 163 -16.89 -5.24 -0.96
C LYS A 163 -15.83 -4.47 -0.16
N ARG A 164 -14.57 -4.78 -0.47
CA ARG A 164 -13.38 -4.13 0.08
C ARG A 164 -12.48 -3.61 -1.04
N THR A 165 -13.08 -3.10 -2.12
CA THR A 165 -12.32 -2.25 -3.04
C THR A 165 -12.10 -0.88 -2.37
N LEU A 166 -11.15 -0.09 -2.87
CA LEU A 166 -10.83 1.22 -2.29
C LEU A 166 -12.08 2.09 -2.14
N GLU A 167 -12.94 2.17 -3.16
CA GLU A 167 -14.23 2.89 -3.11
C GLU A 167 -15.09 2.49 -1.90
N PHE A 168 -15.28 1.20 -1.67
CA PHE A 168 -16.10 0.70 -0.56
C PHE A 168 -15.42 0.85 0.80
N ALA A 169 -14.09 0.82 0.84
CA ALA A 169 -13.35 1.11 2.06
C ALA A 169 -13.41 2.61 2.39
N ALA A 170 -13.24 3.48 1.40
CA ALA A 170 -13.35 4.93 1.54
C ALA A 170 -14.72 5.31 2.10
N ALA A 171 -15.80 4.83 1.47
CA ALA A 171 -17.16 5.04 1.97
C ALA A 171 -17.37 4.48 3.40
N HIS A 172 -16.79 3.32 3.71
CA HIS A 172 -16.91 2.71 5.03
C HIS A 172 -16.21 3.52 6.13
N TYR A 173 -15.05 4.09 5.83
CA TYR A 173 -14.25 4.88 6.77
C TYR A 173 -14.52 6.39 6.69
N GLY A 174 -15.55 6.81 5.95
CA GLY A 174 -15.94 8.22 5.85
C GLY A 174 -14.96 9.10 5.06
N VAL A 175 -14.18 8.48 4.16
CA VAL A 175 -13.23 9.17 3.26
C VAL A 175 -13.96 9.47 1.95
N ALA A 176 -13.85 10.72 1.49
CA ALA A 176 -14.36 11.11 0.18
C ALA A 176 -13.47 10.53 -0.93
N LEU A 177 -14.10 9.99 -1.97
CA LEU A 177 -13.44 9.49 -3.18
C LEU A 177 -14.25 9.96 -4.38
N ASP A 178 -13.95 11.17 -4.84
CA ASP A 178 -14.56 11.76 -6.04
C ASP A 178 -13.60 11.54 -7.23
N GLY A 179 -14.07 10.86 -8.27
CA GLY A 179 -13.25 10.58 -9.46
C GLY A 179 -12.29 9.40 -9.29
N ALA A 180 -12.77 8.30 -8.71
CA ALA A 180 -12.03 7.04 -8.62
C ALA A 180 -11.46 6.61 -9.99
N HIS A 181 -10.37 5.83 -9.96
CA HIS A 181 -9.62 5.38 -11.15
C HIS A 181 -8.76 6.48 -11.81
N ASP A 182 -8.34 7.46 -11.02
CA ASP A 182 -7.16 8.27 -11.27
C ASP A 182 -6.11 7.90 -10.22
N ALA A 183 -4.90 7.53 -10.66
CA ALA A 183 -3.86 7.04 -9.75
C ALA A 183 -3.60 7.99 -8.57
N GLY A 184 -3.68 9.32 -8.77
CA GLY A 184 -3.44 10.25 -7.68
C GLY A 184 -4.62 10.41 -6.73
N VAL A 185 -5.85 10.37 -7.25
CA VAL A 185 -7.05 10.32 -6.41
C VAL A 185 -7.04 9.05 -5.56
N ASP A 186 -6.74 7.90 -6.16
CA ASP A 186 -6.77 6.61 -5.49
C ASP A 186 -5.62 6.48 -4.47
N ALA A 187 -4.39 6.91 -4.80
CA ALA A 187 -3.27 6.94 -3.86
C ALA A 187 -3.57 7.81 -2.62
N ILE A 188 -4.07 9.03 -2.82
CA ILE A 188 -4.38 9.95 -1.72
C ILE A 188 -5.51 9.37 -0.84
N ALA A 189 -6.56 8.84 -1.46
CA ALA A 189 -7.65 8.22 -0.74
C ALA A 189 -7.18 6.98 0.05
N ALA A 190 -6.27 6.17 -0.50
CA ALA A 190 -5.66 5.05 0.24
C ALA A 190 -4.93 5.52 1.50
N GLY A 191 -4.20 6.65 1.43
CA GLY A 191 -3.58 7.30 2.57
C GLY A 191 -4.58 7.77 3.64
N HIS A 192 -5.69 8.39 3.22
CA HIS A 192 -6.76 8.80 4.13
C HIS A 192 -7.48 7.60 4.75
N VAL A 193 -7.75 6.55 3.98
CA VAL A 193 -8.35 5.30 4.46
C VAL A 193 -7.43 4.63 5.48
N ALA A 194 -6.12 4.57 5.23
CA ALA A 194 -5.15 4.03 6.18
C ALA A 194 -5.23 4.77 7.53
N ARG A 195 -5.29 6.10 7.50
CA ARG A 195 -5.42 6.96 8.69
C ARG A 195 -6.70 6.68 9.47
N ALA A 196 -7.85 6.78 8.81
CA ALA A 196 -9.15 6.57 9.43
C ALA A 196 -9.29 5.15 10.01
N MET A 197 -8.77 4.14 9.30
CA MET A 197 -8.80 2.75 9.73
C MET A 197 -7.92 2.48 10.96
N VAL A 198 -6.69 2.99 10.96
CA VAL A 198 -5.78 2.86 12.11
C VAL A 198 -6.36 3.57 13.35
N GLU A 199 -7.00 4.72 13.17
CA GLU A 199 -7.69 5.42 14.25
C GLU A 199 -8.89 4.62 14.78
N ALA A 200 -9.79 4.17 13.90
CA ALA A 200 -10.97 3.40 14.26
C ALA A 200 -10.63 2.06 14.93
N HIS A 201 -9.46 1.48 14.63
CA HIS A 201 -9.03 0.18 15.13
C HIS A 201 -7.71 0.23 15.91
N ALA A 202 -7.39 1.37 16.55
CA ALA A 202 -6.14 1.61 17.29
C ALA A 202 -5.83 0.52 18.34
N ALA A 203 -6.85 -0.15 18.87
CA ALA A 203 -6.67 -1.23 19.84
C ALA A 203 -6.20 -2.58 19.24
N LYS A 204 -6.42 -2.78 17.93
CA LYS A 204 -6.17 -4.02 17.18
C LYS A 204 -4.93 -3.96 16.28
N VAL A 205 -4.48 -2.76 15.94
CA VAL A 205 -3.25 -2.56 15.15
C VAL A 205 -2.01 -2.51 16.06
N PRO A 206 -0.84 -2.96 15.58
CA PRO A 206 0.43 -2.83 16.30
C PRO A 206 0.82 -1.37 16.59
N ALA A 207 1.76 -1.18 17.52
CA ALA A 207 2.12 0.14 18.03
C ALA A 207 3.19 0.85 17.16
N THR A 208 3.98 0.08 16.41
CA THR A 208 5.05 0.60 15.54
C THR A 208 4.84 0.20 14.08
N LEU A 209 5.47 0.94 13.16
CA LEU A 209 5.36 0.67 11.72
C LEU A 209 6.01 -0.65 11.34
N ASP A 210 7.14 -0.98 11.95
CA ASP A 210 7.84 -2.24 11.70
C ASP A 210 6.97 -3.42 12.14
N GLU A 211 6.39 -3.35 13.34
CA GLU A 211 5.44 -4.37 13.81
C GLU A 211 4.20 -4.44 12.91
N LEU A 212 3.65 -3.30 12.46
CA LEU A 212 2.51 -3.28 11.55
C LEU A 212 2.88 -3.93 10.20
N HIS A 213 4.04 -3.62 9.63
CA HIS A 213 4.53 -4.23 8.39
C HIS A 213 4.69 -5.74 8.54
N THR A 214 5.40 -6.20 9.57
CA THR A 214 5.56 -7.64 9.84
C THR A 214 4.22 -8.33 10.10
N GLN A 215 3.31 -7.69 10.84
CA GLN A 215 2.00 -8.26 11.15
C GLN A 215 1.10 -8.37 9.90
N GLN A 216 1.22 -7.45 8.95
CA GLN A 216 0.51 -7.53 7.68
C GLN A 216 0.94 -8.72 6.84
N ALA A 217 2.22 -9.10 6.83
CA ALA A 217 2.67 -10.33 6.16
C ALA A 217 1.97 -11.57 6.74
N VAL A 218 1.85 -11.65 8.07
CA VAL A 218 1.12 -12.74 8.75
C VAL A 218 -0.37 -12.71 8.41
N TRP A 219 -1.00 -11.53 8.40
CA TRP A 219 -2.41 -11.39 8.04
C TRP A 219 -2.66 -11.76 6.58
N HIS A 220 -1.80 -11.33 5.66
CA HIS A 220 -1.88 -11.66 4.25
C HIS A 220 -1.80 -13.17 4.03
N GLU A 221 -0.83 -13.84 4.65
CA GLU A 221 -0.68 -15.30 4.59
C GLU A 221 -1.95 -16.03 5.07
N GLN A 222 -2.51 -15.58 6.20
CA GLN A 222 -3.76 -16.14 6.70
C GLN A 222 -4.95 -15.89 5.76
N GLN A 223 -5.00 -14.72 5.12
CA GLN A 223 -6.03 -14.37 4.14
C GLN A 223 -5.91 -15.25 2.88
N ALA A 224 -4.69 -15.44 2.37
CA ALA A 224 -4.40 -16.30 1.23
C ALA A 224 -4.78 -17.76 1.53
N SER A 225 -4.41 -18.29 2.70
CA SER A 225 -4.82 -19.64 3.14
C SER A 225 -6.34 -19.81 3.21
N ASN A 226 -7.05 -18.86 3.83
CA ASN A 226 -8.52 -18.92 3.90
C ASN A 226 -9.17 -18.86 2.51
N PHE A 227 -8.63 -18.04 1.61
CA PHE A 227 -9.14 -17.92 0.25
C PHE A 227 -8.85 -19.18 -0.57
N GLU A 228 -7.67 -19.77 -0.44
CA GLU A 228 -7.31 -21.05 -1.06
C GLU A 228 -8.27 -22.16 -0.63
N ASP A 229 -8.50 -22.33 0.67
CA ASP A 229 -9.41 -23.34 1.20
C ASP A 229 -10.84 -23.16 0.69
N TYR A 230 -11.30 -21.91 0.59
CA TYR A 230 -12.59 -21.58 0.00
C TYR A 230 -12.64 -21.96 -1.47
N MET A 231 -11.66 -21.56 -2.28
CA MET A 231 -11.61 -21.84 -3.71
C MET A 231 -11.53 -23.35 -4.00
N ARG A 232 -10.75 -24.10 -3.21
CA ARG A 232 -10.67 -25.56 -3.31
C ARG A 232 -11.98 -26.26 -3.05
N ARG A 233 -12.76 -25.75 -2.09
CA ARG A 233 -14.07 -26.31 -1.77
C ARG A 233 -15.13 -25.96 -2.80
N GLU A 234 -15.14 -24.72 -3.32
CA GLU A 234 -16.28 -24.19 -4.08
C GLU A 234 -16.08 -24.17 -5.60
N ARG A 235 -14.83 -24.25 -6.09
CA ARG A 235 -14.49 -23.96 -7.50
C ARG A 235 -13.49 -24.94 -8.10
N ASP A 236 -12.29 -25.05 -7.53
CA ASP A 236 -11.19 -25.85 -8.09
C ASP A 236 -10.32 -26.44 -6.98
N GLN A 237 -10.42 -27.75 -6.78
CA GLN A 237 -9.72 -28.48 -5.73
C GLN A 237 -8.18 -28.37 -5.78
N HIS A 238 -7.61 -27.98 -6.93
CA HIS A 238 -6.16 -27.80 -7.09
C HIS A 238 -5.72 -26.33 -7.04
N PHE A 239 -6.65 -25.40 -6.82
CA PHE A 239 -6.35 -23.98 -6.72
C PHE A 239 -5.26 -23.72 -5.67
N THR A 240 -4.36 -22.79 -5.97
CA THR A 240 -3.34 -22.31 -5.04
C THR A 240 -3.38 -20.79 -5.04
N ALA A 241 -3.45 -20.19 -3.86
CA ALA A 241 -3.44 -18.74 -3.74
C ALA A 241 -2.00 -18.21 -3.80
N ASP A 242 -1.84 -17.02 -4.38
CA ASP A 242 -0.61 -16.26 -4.25
C ASP A 242 -0.46 -15.80 -2.79
N ARG A 243 0.76 -15.95 -2.24
CA ARG A 243 1.11 -15.65 -0.85
C ARG A 243 2.06 -14.46 -0.72
N GLY A 244 2.56 -13.92 -1.84
CA GLY A 244 3.56 -12.87 -1.87
C GLY A 244 3.03 -11.54 -1.36
N TRP A 245 3.69 -10.98 -0.34
CA TRP A 245 3.44 -9.66 0.20
C TRP A 245 4.73 -9.06 0.78
N PRO A 246 5.00 -7.75 0.62
CA PRO A 246 4.21 -6.78 -0.16
C PRO A 246 4.47 -6.89 -1.67
N VAL A 247 5.38 -7.77 -2.09
CA VAL A 247 5.73 -8.06 -3.48
C VAL A 247 5.56 -9.56 -3.72
N ARG A 248 5.06 -9.93 -4.90
CA ARG A 248 4.90 -11.30 -5.39
C ARG A 248 6.17 -11.76 -6.10
N ASP A 249 6.40 -13.06 -6.06
CA ASP A 249 7.47 -13.73 -6.82
C ASP A 249 7.08 -13.98 -8.28
#